data_AF-U3PVU5-F1
#
_entry.id   AF-U3PVU5-F1
#
_cell.length_a   1.000
_cell.length_b   1.000
_cell.length_c   1.000
_cell.angle_alpha   90.00
_cell.angle_beta   90.00
_cell.angle_gamma   90.00
#
_symmetry.space_group_name_H-M   'P 1'
#
loop_
_entity.id
_entity.type
_entity.pdbx_description
1 polymer ?
#
loop_
_entity_poly.entity_id
_entity_poly.type
_entity_poly.pdbx_seq_one_letter_code
_entity_poly.pdbx_strand_id
1 'polypeptide(L)' 'LMTTTMSAFPKVAQRLVENGMEIPFICAGGAVNRAYVESYPLGIYAAAAAQGPGIANKAIDGWDWKKIRSKWDDITSGKA' A
#
# COMPACT_ATOMS: atom_id res chain seq x y z
N LEU A 1 -3.69 14.10 -16.87
CA LEU A 1 -4.02 12.69 -16.54
C LEU A 1 -3.19 12.11 -15.38
N MET A 2 -1.86 12.31 -15.31
CA MET A 2 -1.02 11.62 -14.29
C MET A 2 -1.14 12.16 -12.85
N THR A 3 -1.34 13.46 -12.64
CA THR A 3 -1.45 14.06 -11.29
C THR A 3 -2.84 13.96 -10.67
N THR A 4 -3.88 13.92 -11.51
CA THR A 4 -5.28 13.79 -11.08
C THR A 4 -5.54 12.42 -10.44
N THR A 5 -4.93 11.35 -10.97
CA THR A 5 -5.10 9.99 -10.43
C THR A 5 -4.34 9.78 -9.12
N MET A 6 -3.16 10.40 -8.94
CA MET A 6 -2.44 10.40 -7.66
C MET A 6 -3.35 10.89 -6.53
N SER A 7 -4.00 12.04 -6.72
CA SER A 7 -4.86 12.67 -5.71
C SER A 7 -6.07 11.82 -5.28
N ALA A 8 -6.39 10.74 -6.00
CA ALA A 8 -7.46 9.81 -5.63
C ALA A 8 -7.04 8.88 -4.49
N PHE A 9 -5.77 8.45 -4.41
CA PHE A 9 -5.34 7.47 -3.40
C PHE A 9 -5.55 7.96 -1.96
N PRO A 10 -5.15 9.19 -1.57
CA PRO A 10 -5.42 9.68 -0.23
C PRO A 10 -6.92 9.76 0.09
N LYS A 11 -7.74 10.14 -0.91
CA LYS A 11 -9.21 10.24 -0.75
C LYS A 11 -9.85 8.86 -0.54
N VAL A 12 -9.37 7.84 -1.25
CA VAL A 12 -9.83 6.45 -1.08
C VAL A 12 -9.43 5.94 0.30
N ALA A 13 -8.16 6.12 0.70
CA ALA A 13 -7.66 5.72 2.01
C ALA A 13 -8.45 6.37 3.15
N GLN A 14 -8.73 7.67 3.05
CA GLN A 14 -9.53 8.38 4.03
C GLN A 14 -10.95 7.82 4.13
N ARG A 15 -11.62 7.57 2.99
CA ARG A 15 -12.97 6.97 2.99
C ARG A 15 -12.99 5.57 3.58
N LEU A 16 -11.97 4.75 3.36
CA LEU A 16 -11.86 3.43 3.99
C LEU A 16 -11.84 3.56 5.52
N VAL A 17 -10.98 4.45 6.05
CA VAL A 17 -10.90 4.72 7.49
C VAL A 17 -12.22 5.27 8.04
N GLU A 18 -12.87 6.22 7.35
CA GLU A 18 -14.17 6.79 7.74
C GLU A 18 -15.28 5.73 7.83
N ASN A 19 -15.20 4.67 7.02
CA ASN A 19 -16.13 3.53 7.06
C ASN A 19 -15.69 2.42 8.03
N GLY A 20 -14.67 2.64 8.85
CA GLY A 20 -14.16 1.66 9.81
C GLY A 20 -13.41 0.49 9.15
N MET A 21 -12.97 0.63 7.90
CA MET A 21 -12.21 -0.38 7.18
C MET A 21 -10.70 -0.13 7.31
N GLU A 22 -10.01 -0.97 8.09
CA GLU A 22 -8.56 -0.88 8.28
C GLU A 22 -7.76 -1.84 7.38
N ILE A 23 -8.27 -2.12 6.19
CA ILE A 23 -7.64 -3.07 5.26
C ILE A 23 -6.38 -2.47 4.61
N PRO A 24 -5.33 -3.28 4.39
CA PRO A 24 -4.15 -2.88 3.60
C PRO A 24 -4.52 -2.37 2.20
N PHE A 25 -4.08 -1.14 1.86
CA PHE A 25 -4.37 -0.53 0.57
C PHE A 25 -3.10 -0.45 -0.30
N ILE A 26 -2.94 -1.41 -1.20
CA ILE A 26 -1.75 -1.50 -2.06
C ILE A 26 -1.85 -0.49 -3.21
N CYS A 27 -0.88 0.43 -3.31
CA CYS A 27 -0.79 1.45 -4.35
C CYS A 27 0.48 1.27 -5.20
N ALA A 28 0.31 1.32 -6.51
CA ALA A 28 1.38 1.19 -7.49
C ALA A 28 1.17 2.12 -8.69
N GLY A 29 2.20 2.30 -9.51
CA GLY A 29 2.13 3.04 -10.77
C GLY A 29 3.30 4.00 -10.95
N GLY A 30 3.68 4.30 -12.20
CA GLY A 30 4.87 5.10 -12.51
C GLY A 30 4.83 6.56 -12.00
N ALA A 31 3.66 7.04 -11.57
CA ALA A 31 3.50 8.37 -11.00
C ALA A 31 3.67 8.42 -9.47
N VAL A 32 3.71 7.27 -8.78
CA VAL A 32 3.81 7.22 -7.31
C VAL A 32 5.13 6.63 -6.85
N ASN A 33 5.54 7.01 -5.64
CA ASN A 33 6.70 6.45 -4.96
C ASN A 33 6.34 6.09 -3.51
N ARG A 34 7.24 5.41 -2.81
CA ARG A 34 7.04 4.97 -1.42
C ARG A 34 6.69 6.11 -0.49
N ALA A 35 7.45 7.21 -0.52
CA ALA A 35 7.22 8.38 0.32
C ALA A 35 5.81 8.97 0.15
N TYR A 36 5.34 9.03 -1.10
CA TYR A 36 3.97 9.47 -1.39
C TYR A 36 2.92 8.51 -0.85
N VAL A 37 3.05 7.21 -1.14
CA VAL A 37 2.05 6.21 -0.74
C VAL A 37 1.96 6.05 0.78
N GLU A 38 3.08 6.20 1.48
CA GLU A 38 3.13 6.07 2.93
C GLU A 38 2.72 7.36 3.67
N SER A 39 2.50 8.47 2.96
CA SER A 39 2.09 9.76 3.56
C SER A 39 0.63 9.81 4.07
N TYR A 40 -0.19 8.84 3.71
CA TYR A 40 -1.59 8.70 4.13
C TYR A 40 -1.82 7.33 4.79
N PRO A 41 -2.89 7.13 5.59
CA PRO A 41 -3.16 5.86 6.24
C PRO A 41 -3.40 4.71 5.23
N LEU A 42 -3.23 3.47 5.67
CA LEU A 42 -3.49 2.23 4.91
C LEU A 42 -2.61 1.96 3.67
N GLY A 43 -2.03 2.99 3.03
CA GLY A 43 -1.27 2.88 1.79
C GLY A 43 -0.04 1.98 1.89
N ILE A 44 0.18 1.07 0.95
CA ILE A 44 1.39 0.23 0.89
C ILE A 44 1.93 0.32 -0.53
N TYR A 45 3.18 0.71 -0.66
CA TYR A 45 3.78 0.87 -1.98
C TYR A 45 4.08 -0.49 -2.62
N ALA A 46 3.89 -0.61 -3.93
CA ALA A 46 4.46 -1.69 -4.72
C ALA A 46 5.15 -1.10 -5.95
N ALA A 47 6.46 -1.36 -6.07
CA ALA A 47 7.29 -0.83 -7.15
C ALA A 47 7.07 -1.58 -8.47
N ALA A 48 6.72 -2.86 -8.40
CA ALA A 48 6.48 -3.71 -9.56
C ALA A 48 5.28 -4.63 -9.34
N ALA A 49 4.62 -5.03 -10.42
CA ALA A 49 3.48 -5.95 -10.37
C ALA A 49 3.81 -7.26 -9.63
N ALA A 50 5.04 -7.76 -9.78
CA ALA A 50 5.51 -8.98 -9.11
C ALA A 50 5.53 -8.90 -7.57
N GLN A 51 5.59 -7.69 -6.99
CA GLN A 51 5.56 -7.51 -5.53
C GLN A 51 4.13 -7.62 -4.96
N GLY A 52 3.11 -7.39 -5.79
CA GLY A 52 1.71 -7.38 -5.37
C GLY A 52 1.28 -8.66 -4.64
N PRO A 53 1.51 -9.86 -5.20
CA PRO A 53 1.17 -11.12 -4.55
C PRO A 53 1.85 -11.32 -3.18
N GLY A 54 3.14 -10.99 -3.06
CA GLY A 54 3.88 -11.13 -1.81
C GLY A 54 3.33 -10.24 -0.70
N ILE A 55 3.00 -8.98 -1.04
CA ILE A 55 2.39 -8.02 -0.11
C ILE A 55 0.96 -8.45 0.27
N ALA A 56 0.17 -8.88 -0.72
CA ALA A 56 -1.22 -9.32 -0.50
C ALA A 56 -1.29 -10.58 0.39
N ASN A 57 -0.36 -11.52 0.22
CA ASN A 57 -0.30 -12.71 1.07
C ASN A 57 -0.09 -12.36 2.55
N LYS A 58 0.73 -11.33 2.87
CA LYS A 58 0.88 -10.89 4.27
C LYS A 58 -0.40 -10.29 4.84
N ALA A 59 -1.21 -9.64 4.02
CA ALA A 59 -2.54 -9.18 4.45
C ALA A 59 -3.46 -10.38 4.76
N ILE A 60 -3.39 -11.46 3.97
CA ILE A 60 -4.11 -12.72 4.22
C ILE A 60 -3.61 -13.40 5.51
N ASP A 61 -2.31 -13.34 5.80
CA ASP A 61 -1.70 -13.82 7.05
C ASP A 61 -2.09 -12.96 8.28
N GLY A 62 -2.98 -11.97 8.13
CA GLY A 62 -3.49 -11.13 9.20
C GLY A 62 -2.57 -9.98 9.58
N TRP A 63 -1.58 -9.62 8.75
CA TRP A 63 -0.72 -8.48 9.04
C TRP A 63 -1.46 -7.17 8.75
N ASP A 64 -1.37 -6.24 9.69
CA ASP A 64 -1.87 -4.88 9.47
C ASP A 64 -0.95 -4.09 8.53
N TRP A 65 -1.48 -3.00 8.00
CA TRP A 65 -0.74 -2.15 7.05
C TRP A 65 0.54 -1.56 7.65
N LYS A 66 0.59 -1.35 8.98
CA LYS A 66 1.78 -0.83 9.68
C LYS A 66 2.90 -1.86 9.70
N LYS A 67 2.57 -3.13 10.01
CA LYS A 67 3.53 -4.24 9.99
C LYS A 67 4.02 -4.53 8.58
N ILE A 68 3.13 -4.46 7.58
CA ILE A 68 3.54 -4.64 6.19
C ILE A 68 4.51 -3.52 5.75
N ARG A 69 4.26 -2.25 6.12
CA ARG A 69 5.19 -1.14 5.85
C ARG A 69 6.55 -1.32 6.52
N SER A 70 6.56 -1.71 7.79
CA SER A 70 7.81 -1.88 8.54
C SER A 70 8.67 -3.04 8.04
N LYS A 71 8.05 -4.02 7.37
CA LYS A 71 8.69 -5.20 6.78
C LYS A 71 8.72 -5.19 5.25
N TRP A 72 8.46 -4.05 4.63
CA TRP A 72 8.32 -3.94 3.19
C TRP A 72 9.56 -4.44 2.43
N ASP A 73 10.77 -4.07 2.89
CA ASP A 73 12.02 -4.48 2.26
C ASP A 73 12.26 -5.99 2.37
N ASP A 74 11.86 -6.61 3.50
CA ASP A 74 11.96 -8.05 3.72
C ASP A 74 10.95 -8.80 2.80
N ILE A 75 9.72 -8.31 2.69
CA ILE A 75 8.66 -8.89 1.84
C ILE A 75 9.04 -8.81 0.37
N THR A 76 9.50 -7.65 -0.08
CA THR A 76 9.80 -7.40 -1.50
C THR A 76 11.11 -8.03 -1.97
N SER A 77 12.02 -8.36 -1.05
CA SER A 77 13.22 -9.15 -1.33
C SER A 77 13.02 -10.67 -1.18
N GLY A 78 11.80 -11.12 -0.84
CA GLY A 78 11.47 -12.54 -0.68
C GLY A 78 12.03 -13.19 0.59
N LYS A 79 12.37 -12.39 1.60
CA LYS A 79 12.95 -12.84 2.88
C LYS A 79 11.93 -12.98 4.02
N ALA A 80 10.70 -12.51 3.81
CA ALA A 80 9.65 -12.43 4.85
C ALA A 80 8.53 -13.46 4.69
#